data_AF-A0A2U2YY29-F1
#
_entry.id   AF-A0A2U2YY29-F1
#
_cell.length_a   1.000
_cell.length_b   1.000
_cell.length_c   1.000
_cell.angle_alpha   90.00
_cell.angle_beta   90.00
_cell.angle_gamma   90.00
#
_symmetry.space_group_name_H-M   'P 1'
#
loop_
_entity.id
_entity.type
_entity.pdbx_description
1 polymer ?
#
loop_
_entity_poly.entity_id
_entity_poly.type
_entity_poly.pdbx_seq_one_letter_code
_entity_poly.pdbx_strand_id
1 'polypeptide(L)'
;MPQGDGERRGVRPTDLVSLGALTTLVSRSVLDEAIAVTEAHEVRVRKLPAHVVVYLLMALCLYADDDYEEVAEKLTGMLSYLPGSRWQAPTRGAITQARQRLGPEPVKKVFAQVAAPAVSADTLGAFLGRWRVIAVDGFVLDLPDTPPEDFKSSETVVAL
;
A
#
# COMPACT_ATOMS: atom_id res chain seq x y z
N MET A 1 -18.97 -5.09 -30.30
CA MET A 1 -19.80 -6.30 -30.06
C MET A 1 -18.87 -7.46 -29.76
N PRO A 2 -19.04 -8.23 -28.67
CA PRO A 2 -19.72 -7.95 -27.40
C PRO A 2 -18.73 -7.98 -26.19
N GLN A 3 -18.88 -7.08 -25.21
CA GLN A 3 -19.34 -7.34 -23.84
C GLN A 3 -18.45 -8.34 -23.07
N GLY A 4 -17.49 -7.79 -22.33
CA GLY A 4 -16.91 -8.43 -21.15
C GLY A 4 -17.71 -7.94 -19.96
N ASP A 5 -18.59 -8.80 -19.48
CA ASP A 5 -19.46 -8.58 -18.34
C ASP A 5 -18.53 -8.49 -17.13
N GLY A 6 -18.17 -7.26 -16.76
CA GLY A 6 -17.55 -6.96 -15.47
C GLY A 6 -18.57 -7.26 -14.39
N GLU A 7 -18.78 -8.55 -14.13
CA GLU A 7 -19.53 -9.04 -12.99
C GLU A 7 -18.91 -8.33 -11.79
N ARG A 8 -19.67 -7.39 -11.19
CA ARG A 8 -19.27 -6.70 -9.97
C ARG A 8 -19.05 -7.78 -8.92
N ARG A 9 -17.82 -8.27 -8.84
CA ARG A 9 -17.43 -9.39 -8.01
C ARG A 9 -17.37 -8.80 -6.61
N GLY A 10 -18.51 -8.90 -5.91
CA GLY A 10 -18.63 -8.44 -4.54
C GLY A 10 -17.44 -8.91 -3.71
N VAL A 11 -17.07 -8.11 -2.72
CA VAL A 11 -15.87 -8.30 -1.89
C VAL A 11 -15.77 -9.76 -1.44
N ARG A 12 -14.72 -10.45 -1.87
CA ARG A 12 -14.57 -11.87 -1.56
C ARG A 12 -13.98 -12.04 -0.16
N PRO A 13 -14.25 -13.17 0.51
CA PRO A 13 -13.62 -13.48 1.79
C PRO A 13 -12.08 -13.43 1.72
N THR A 14 -11.48 -13.86 0.61
CA THR A 14 -10.03 -13.77 0.36
C THR A 14 -9.53 -12.33 0.34
N ASP A 15 -10.35 -11.40 -0.15
CA ASP A 15 -9.97 -9.99 -0.26
C ASP A 15 -9.93 -9.35 1.13
N LEU A 16 -10.91 -9.71 1.97
CA LEU A 16 -10.98 -9.31 3.38
C LEU A 16 -9.80 -9.84 4.19
N VAL A 17 -9.41 -11.10 3.96
CA VAL A 17 -8.24 -11.70 4.64
C VAL A 17 -6.96 -10.97 4.25
N SER A 18 -6.77 -10.70 2.96
CA SER A 18 -5.54 -10.07 2.47
C SER A 18 -5.43 -8.60 2.91
N LEU A 19 -6.55 -7.85 2.87
CA LEU A 19 -6.62 -6.48 3.41
C LEU A 19 -6.52 -6.45 4.95
N GLY A 20 -7.12 -7.42 5.64
CA GLY A 20 -6.98 -7.62 7.09
C GLY A 20 -5.51 -7.85 7.49
N ALA A 21 -4.81 -8.71 6.75
CA ALA A 21 -3.39 -8.95 6.92
C ALA A 21 -2.57 -7.67 6.72
N LEU A 22 -2.88 -6.84 5.71
CA LEU A 22 -2.22 -5.54 5.50
C LEU A 22 -2.31 -4.63 6.72
N THR A 23 -3.49 -4.50 7.33
CA THR A 23 -3.65 -3.66 8.55
C THR A 23 -2.96 -4.23 9.79
N THR A 24 -2.65 -5.52 9.77
CA THR A 24 -1.92 -6.20 10.85
C THR A 24 -0.41 -6.06 10.67
N LEU A 25 0.07 -6.18 9.43
CA LEU A 25 1.50 -6.05 9.07
C LEU A 25 1.96 -4.58 9.11
N VAL A 26 1.14 -3.67 8.60
CA VAL A 26 1.39 -2.23 8.61
C VAL A 26 0.33 -1.59 9.47
N SER A 27 0.64 -1.36 10.74
CA SER A 27 -0.33 -0.83 11.70
C SER A 27 -0.65 0.63 11.40
N ARG A 28 -1.85 1.06 11.82
CA ARG A 28 -2.29 2.45 11.65
C ARG A 28 -1.35 3.45 12.32
N SER A 29 -0.71 3.09 13.43
CA SER A 29 0.23 3.98 14.13
C SER A 29 1.48 4.27 13.30
N VAL A 30 2.00 3.27 12.56
CA VAL A 30 3.14 3.44 11.65
C VAL A 30 2.78 4.43 10.54
N LEU A 31 1.59 4.29 9.96
CA LEU A 31 1.10 5.22 8.94
C LEU A 31 0.93 6.64 9.47
N ASP A 32 0.26 6.78 10.62
CA ASP A 32 -0.01 8.09 11.21
C ASP A 32 1.30 8.82 11.59
N GLU A 33 2.30 8.09 12.12
CA GLU A 33 3.63 8.63 12.42
C GLU A 33 4.34 9.10 11.14
N ALA A 34 4.36 8.26 10.09
CA ALA A 34 4.99 8.60 8.83
C ALA A 34 4.34 9.83 8.17
N ILE A 35 3.02 9.93 8.21
CA ILE A 35 2.26 11.08 7.71
C ILE A 35 2.55 12.34 8.52
N ALA A 36 2.66 12.21 9.85
CA ALA A 36 2.95 13.34 10.72
C ALA A 36 4.36 13.91 10.51
N VAL A 37 5.36 13.04 10.38
CA VAL A 37 6.75 13.45 10.15
C VAL A 37 6.95 14.10 8.79
N THR A 38 6.18 13.70 7.78
CA THR A 38 6.30 14.21 6.41
C THR A 38 5.41 15.42 6.13
N GLU A 39 4.71 15.92 7.16
CA GLU A 39 3.75 17.03 7.06
C GLU A 39 2.68 16.83 5.98
N ALA A 40 2.44 15.58 5.55
CA ALA A 40 1.44 15.23 4.54
C ALA A 40 0.01 15.22 5.10
N HIS A 41 -0.23 16.03 6.13
CA HIS A 41 -1.52 16.19 6.75
C HIS A 41 -2.48 16.98 5.86
N GLU A 42 -3.75 16.62 5.96
CA GLU A 42 -4.82 17.36 5.29
C GLU A 42 -5.21 18.60 6.09
N VAL A 43 -5.17 19.77 5.46
CA VAL A 43 -5.64 21.05 6.05
C VAL A 43 -7.15 21.03 6.34
N ARG A 44 -7.92 20.13 5.69
CA ARG A 44 -9.34 19.85 5.96
C ARG A 44 -9.62 18.36 5.76
N VAL A 45 -10.07 17.67 6.81
CA VAL A 45 -10.51 16.27 6.73
C VAL A 45 -11.72 16.16 5.80
N ARG A 46 -11.51 15.74 4.54
CA ARG A 46 -12.60 15.45 3.60
C ARG A 46 -12.43 14.04 3.03
N LYS A 47 -13.46 13.21 3.24
CA LYS A 47 -13.78 11.89 2.64
C LYS A 47 -12.71 10.79 2.65
N LEU A 48 -11.41 11.07 2.49
CA LEU A 48 -10.33 10.08 2.57
C LEU A 48 -9.17 10.63 3.42
N PRO A 49 -9.02 10.19 4.68
CA PRO A 49 -7.83 10.49 5.47
C PRO A 49 -6.56 9.96 4.82
N ALA A 50 -5.42 10.63 5.02
CA ALA A 50 -4.13 10.25 4.45
C ALA A 50 -3.72 8.78 4.71
N HIS A 51 -3.95 8.23 5.91
CA HIS A 51 -3.64 6.81 6.18
C HIS A 51 -4.49 5.85 5.34
N VAL A 52 -5.74 6.21 5.03
CA VAL A 52 -6.60 5.42 4.14
C VAL A 52 -6.07 5.46 2.71
N VAL A 53 -5.54 6.60 2.27
CA VAL A 53 -4.87 6.72 0.96
C VAL A 53 -3.65 5.81 0.89
N VAL A 54 -2.84 5.73 1.96
CA VAL A 54 -1.69 4.81 2.01
C VAL A 54 -2.15 3.34 1.95
N TYR A 55 -3.17 2.95 2.70
CA TYR A 55 -3.75 1.60 2.58
C TYR A 55 -4.30 1.31 1.18
N LEU A 56 -4.93 2.30 0.54
CA LEU A 56 -5.41 2.16 -0.84
C LEU A 56 -4.26 1.96 -1.83
N LEU A 57 -3.14 2.68 -1.66
CA LEU A 57 -1.95 2.47 -2.49
C LEU A 57 -1.37 1.06 -2.34
N MET A 58 -1.27 0.56 -1.10
CA MET A 58 -0.82 -0.81 -0.86
C MET A 58 -1.79 -1.85 -1.43
N ALA A 59 -3.10 -1.59 -1.32
CA ALA A 59 -4.12 -2.45 -1.91
C ALA A 59 -4.02 -2.46 -3.45
N LEU A 60 -3.78 -1.32 -4.10
CA LEU A 60 -3.57 -1.24 -5.56
C LEU A 60 -2.33 -2.05 -6.00
N CYS A 61 -1.30 -2.13 -5.16
CA CYS A 61 -0.14 -3.00 -5.44
C CYS A 61 -0.48 -4.49 -5.29
N LEU A 62 -1.35 -4.84 -4.33
CA LEU A 62 -1.75 -6.22 -4.07
C LEU A 62 -2.74 -6.75 -5.13
N TYR A 63 -3.58 -5.87 -5.66
CA TYR A 63 -4.60 -6.15 -6.69
C TYR A 63 -4.27 -5.42 -7.99
N ALA A 64 -3.07 -5.64 -8.53
CA ALA A 64 -2.57 -4.93 -9.70
C ALA A 64 -3.42 -5.16 -10.98
N ASP A 65 -4.16 -6.28 -11.05
CA ASP A 65 -5.02 -6.63 -12.17
C ASP A 65 -6.42 -5.97 -12.10
N ASP A 66 -6.80 -5.44 -10.95
CA ASP A 66 -8.12 -4.84 -10.73
C ASP A 66 -8.11 -3.34 -11.04
N ASP A 67 -9.29 -2.80 -11.36
CA ASP A 67 -9.41 -1.36 -11.53
C ASP A 67 -9.43 -0.60 -10.18
N TYR A 68 -9.18 0.71 -10.26
CA TYR A 68 -9.11 1.58 -9.08
C TYR A 68 -10.39 1.57 -8.22
N GLU A 69 -11.55 1.39 -8.84
CA GLU A 69 -12.84 1.46 -8.16
C GLU A 69 -13.13 0.13 -7.45
N GLU A 70 -12.82 -1.00 -8.08
CA GLU A 70 -12.91 -2.33 -7.48
C GLU A 70 -11.99 -2.46 -6.25
N VAL A 71 -10.74 -2.01 -6.34
CA VAL A 71 -9.82 -2.02 -5.19
C VAL A 71 -10.32 -1.11 -4.06
N ALA A 72 -10.89 0.05 -4.41
CA ALA A 72 -11.48 0.96 -3.44
C ALA A 72 -12.73 0.38 -2.76
N GLU A 73 -13.56 -0.37 -3.48
CA GLU A 73 -14.68 -1.12 -2.94
C GLU A 73 -14.22 -2.22 -1.99
N LYS A 74 -13.18 -2.99 -2.35
CA LYS A 74 -12.59 -4.02 -1.47
C LYS A 74 -12.07 -3.41 -0.17
N LEU A 75 -11.31 -2.32 -0.26
CA LEU A 75 -10.78 -1.62 0.93
C LEU A 75 -11.89 -1.05 1.79
N THR A 76 -12.84 -0.31 1.21
CA THR A 76 -13.93 0.30 1.99
C THR A 76 -14.91 -0.74 2.54
N GLY A 77 -15.11 -1.85 1.84
CA GLY A 77 -15.82 -3.03 2.33
C GLY A 77 -15.14 -3.60 3.57
N MET A 78 -13.82 -3.82 3.54
CA MET A 78 -13.06 -4.24 4.71
C MET A 78 -13.18 -3.24 5.87
N LEU A 79 -13.00 -1.95 5.60
CA LEU A 79 -13.11 -0.91 6.63
C LEU A 79 -14.52 -0.79 7.22
N SER A 80 -15.56 -1.13 6.46
CA SER A 80 -16.95 -1.09 6.96
C SER A 80 -17.22 -2.10 8.09
N TYR A 81 -16.38 -3.13 8.24
CA TYR A 81 -16.43 -4.04 9.38
C TYR A 81 -15.83 -3.44 10.65
N LEU A 82 -15.14 -2.29 10.57
CA LEU A 82 -14.65 -1.58 11.75
C LEU A 82 -15.79 -0.79 12.40
N PRO A 83 -16.01 -0.96 13.73
CA PRO A 83 -17.12 -0.32 14.42
C PRO A 83 -17.06 1.20 14.35
N GLY A 84 -18.21 1.84 14.08
CA GLY A 84 -18.36 3.29 14.06
C GLY A 84 -17.99 3.97 12.73
N SER A 85 -17.76 3.21 11.66
CA SER A 85 -17.29 3.75 10.40
C SER A 85 -18.27 3.52 9.24
N ARG A 86 -18.57 4.58 8.48
CA ARG A 86 -19.44 4.52 7.29
C ARG A 86 -18.63 5.01 6.09
N TRP A 87 -17.95 4.08 5.44
CA TRP A 87 -17.12 4.36 4.27
C TRP A 87 -17.93 4.23 2.99
N GLN A 88 -17.62 5.07 2.01
CA GLN A 88 -18.08 4.95 0.63
C GLN A 88 -16.85 4.85 -0.25
N ALA A 89 -16.85 3.93 -1.21
CA ALA A 89 -15.76 3.79 -2.17
C ALA A 89 -15.52 5.13 -2.89
N PRO A 90 -14.29 5.67 -2.87
CA PRO A 90 -13.94 6.83 -3.68
C PRO A 90 -13.97 6.51 -5.18
N THR A 91 -14.30 7.51 -6.00
CA THR A 91 -14.19 7.42 -7.45
C THR A 91 -12.72 7.47 -7.90
N ARG A 92 -12.41 6.97 -9.09
CA ARG A 92 -11.07 7.03 -9.68
C ARG A 92 -10.43 8.44 -9.64
N GLY A 93 -11.23 9.48 -9.91
CA GLY A 93 -10.78 10.88 -9.85
C GLY A 93 -10.41 11.32 -8.43
N ALA A 94 -11.19 10.92 -7.43
CA ALA A 94 -10.90 11.20 -6.02
C ALA A 94 -9.61 10.49 -5.56
N ILE A 95 -9.39 9.25 -6.02
CA ILE A 95 -8.16 8.50 -5.75
C ILE A 95 -6.95 9.20 -6.34
N THR A 96 -7.04 9.63 -7.60
CA THR A 96 -5.96 10.33 -8.30
C THR A 96 -5.58 11.64 -7.57
N GLN A 97 -6.57 12.44 -7.19
CA GLN A 97 -6.34 13.68 -6.42
C GLN A 97 -5.76 13.40 -5.03
N ALA A 98 -6.23 12.35 -4.35
CA ALA A 98 -5.72 11.98 -3.04
C ALA A 98 -4.24 11.55 -3.10
N ARG A 99 -3.84 10.81 -4.15
CA ARG A 99 -2.44 10.44 -4.39
C ARG A 99 -1.55 11.64 -4.63
N GLN A 100 -2.00 12.59 -5.47
CA GLN A 100 -1.26 13.82 -5.73
C GLN A 100 -1.08 14.67 -4.46
N ARG A 101 -2.12 14.74 -3.62
CA ARG A 101 -2.08 15.45 -2.34
C ARG A 101 -1.13 14.80 -1.34
N LEU A 102 -1.15 13.47 -1.24
CA LEU A 102 -0.32 12.73 -0.29
C LEU A 102 1.17 12.86 -0.62
N GLY A 103 1.52 12.81 -1.90
CA GLY A 103 2.90 12.79 -2.35
C GLY A 103 3.63 11.47 -2.02
N PRO A 104 4.90 11.33 -2.44
CA PRO A 104 5.67 10.10 -2.26
C PRO A 104 6.32 9.96 -0.88
N GLU A 105 6.58 11.06 -0.17
CA GLU A 105 7.34 11.05 1.09
C GLU A 105 6.74 10.18 2.20
N PRO A 106 5.42 10.20 2.47
CA PRO A 106 4.83 9.34 3.50
C PRO A 106 5.02 7.86 3.19
N VAL A 107 4.85 7.47 1.92
CA VAL A 107 4.98 6.07 1.47
C VAL A 107 6.43 5.61 1.61
N LYS A 108 7.39 6.46 1.23
CA LYS A 108 8.82 6.19 1.41
C LYS A 108 9.19 6.01 2.88
N LYS A 109 8.63 6.83 3.77
CA LYS A 109 8.86 6.74 5.21
C LYS A 109 8.27 5.47 5.81
N VAL A 110 7.04 5.11 5.44
CA VAL A 110 6.41 3.84 5.84
C VAL A 110 7.26 2.67 5.39
N PHE A 111 7.70 2.67 4.13
CA PHE A 111 8.58 1.62 3.61
C PHE A 111 9.87 1.52 4.43
N ALA A 112 10.55 2.63 4.69
CA ALA A 112 11.78 2.62 5.50
C ALA A 112 11.57 2.11 6.95
N GLN A 113 10.38 2.26 7.51
CA GLN A 113 10.05 1.76 8.86
C GLN A 113 9.68 0.27 8.85
N VAL A 114 8.95 -0.19 7.83
CA VAL A 114 8.43 -1.56 7.74
C VAL A 114 9.42 -2.51 7.09
N ALA A 115 10.22 -2.03 6.15
CA ALA A 115 11.19 -2.81 5.39
C ALA A 115 12.47 -3.07 6.20
N ALA A 116 12.31 -3.66 7.38
CA ALA A 116 13.36 -4.08 8.27
C ALA A 116 13.42 -5.61 8.33
N PRO A 117 14.57 -6.21 8.72
CA PRO A 117 14.70 -7.65 8.82
C PRO A 117 13.60 -8.26 9.71
N ALA A 118 12.80 -9.16 9.16
CA ALA A 118 11.68 -9.78 9.88
C ALA A 118 12.15 -10.78 10.95
N VAL A 119 13.41 -11.23 10.88
CA VAL A 119 13.97 -12.27 11.74
C VAL A 119 15.20 -11.77 12.52
N SER A 120 15.28 -12.17 13.78
CA SER A 120 16.43 -11.88 14.65
C SER A 120 17.48 -12.99 14.59
N ALA A 121 18.65 -12.76 15.21
CA ALA A 121 19.69 -13.79 15.35
C ALA A 121 19.21 -15.06 16.07
N ASP A 122 18.22 -14.91 16.95
CA ASP A 122 17.67 -16.02 17.75
C ASP A 122 16.56 -16.79 17.01
N THR A 123 16.17 -16.32 15.81
CA THR A 123 15.13 -16.97 15.03
C THR A 123 15.68 -18.26 14.40
N LEU A 124 15.04 -19.39 14.73
CA LEU A 124 15.44 -20.69 14.19
C LEU A 124 15.41 -20.67 12.64
N GLY A 125 16.52 -21.03 12.01
CA GLY A 125 16.65 -21.05 10.55
C GLY A 125 17.00 -19.71 9.90
N ALA A 126 17.13 -18.61 10.67
CA ALA A 126 17.53 -17.31 10.11
C ALA A 126 18.99 -17.27 9.63
N PHE A 127 19.83 -18.21 10.09
CA PHE A 127 21.25 -18.27 9.76
C PHE A 127 21.71 -19.67 9.37
N LEU A 128 22.58 -19.74 8.37
CA LEU A 128 23.42 -20.89 8.06
C LEU A 128 24.85 -20.58 8.53
N GLY A 129 25.15 -20.95 9.78
CA GLY A 129 26.41 -20.56 10.43
C GLY A 129 26.49 -19.05 10.64
N ARG A 130 27.49 -18.39 10.03
CA ARG A 130 27.66 -16.93 10.11
C ARG A 130 26.84 -16.15 9.06
N TRP A 131 26.20 -16.85 8.13
CA TRP A 131 25.52 -16.26 6.98
C TRP A 131 24.03 -16.13 7.25
N ARG A 132 23.46 -14.94 7.03
CA ARG A 132 22.00 -14.74 7.10
C ARG A 132 21.34 -15.34 5.87
N VAL A 133 20.24 -16.07 6.07
CA VAL A 133 19.39 -16.56 4.99
C VAL A 133 18.45 -15.42 4.59
N ILE A 134 18.46 -15.06 3.30
CA ILE A 134 17.70 -13.94 2.73
C ILE A 134 16.97 -14.47 1.49
N ALA A 135 15.71 -14.11 1.33
CA ALA A 135 14.96 -14.32 0.09
C ALA A 135 14.93 -13.00 -0.67
N VAL A 136 15.52 -12.97 -1.85
CA VAL A 136 15.49 -11.78 -2.72
C VAL A 136 14.42 -12.01 -3.77
N ASP A 137 13.40 -11.16 -3.76
CA ASP A 137 12.40 -11.09 -4.81
C ASP A 137 12.61 -9.82 -5.64
N GLY A 138 12.27 -9.90 -6.93
CA GLY A 138 12.43 -8.80 -7.87
C GLY A 138 11.16 -8.60 -8.68
N PHE A 139 10.76 -7.35 -8.88
CA PHE A 139 9.65 -6.99 -9.76
C PHE A 139 10.12 -6.05 -10.87
N VAL A 140 9.45 -6.11 -12.02
CA VAL A 140 9.66 -5.19 -13.15
C VAL A 140 8.49 -4.23 -13.17
N LEU A 141 8.79 -2.92 -13.24
CA LEU A 141 7.79 -1.87 -13.31
C LEU A 141 8.03 -1.03 -14.57
N ASP A 142 7.01 -0.94 -15.43
CA ASP A 142 7.02 0.00 -16.53
C ASP A 142 6.85 1.42 -15.99
N LEU A 143 7.87 2.26 -16.23
CA LEU A 143 7.86 3.67 -15.88
C LEU A 143 7.64 4.51 -17.14
N PRO A 144 6.94 5.65 -17.05
CA PRO A 144 6.86 6.58 -18.16
C PRO A 144 8.28 7.07 -18.52
N ASP A 145 8.53 7.26 -19.82
CA ASP A 145 9.81 7.79 -20.30
C ASP A 145 10.11 9.13 -19.62
N THR A 146 11.20 9.16 -18.85
CA THR A 146 11.79 10.39 -18.31
C THR A 146 13.10 10.68 -19.03
N PRO A 147 13.50 11.96 -19.17
CA PRO A 147 14.82 12.30 -19.67
C PRO A 147 15.89 11.56 -18.85
N PRO A 148 16.98 11.08 -19.47
CA PRO A 148 18.01 10.31 -18.77
C PRO A 148 18.65 11.05 -17.59
N GLU A 149 18.59 12.38 -17.58
CA GLU A 149 19.04 13.28 -16.51
C GLU A 149 18.27 13.09 -15.18
N ASP A 150 17.02 12.59 -15.24
CA ASP A 150 16.11 12.49 -14.09
C ASP A 150 16.14 11.10 -13.41
N PHE A 151 16.88 10.13 -13.97
CA PHE A 151 17.08 8.82 -13.38
C PHE A 151 18.06 8.93 -12.20
N LYS A 152 17.56 9.38 -11.05
CA LYS A 152 18.29 9.22 -9.79
C LYS A 152 18.22 7.74 -9.41
N SER A 153 19.32 7.02 -9.62
CA SER A 153 19.54 5.71 -9.01
C SER A 153 19.46 5.85 -7.50
N SER A 154 18.26 5.73 -6.95
CA SER A 154 18.09 5.40 -5.54
C SER A 154 18.43 3.92 -5.42
N GLU A 155 19.73 3.60 -5.41
CA GLU A 155 20.21 2.30 -4.96
C GLU A 155 19.86 2.17 -3.48
N THR A 156 18.64 1.72 -3.22
CA THR A 156 18.31 1.06 -1.96
C THR A 156 17.73 -0.29 -2.35
N VAL A 157 18.64 -1.22 -2.68
CA VAL A 157 18.30 -2.63 -2.62
C VAL A 157 18.11 -2.94 -1.13
N VAL A 158 16.87 -2.82 -0.65
CA VAL A 158 16.51 -3.38 0.65
C VAL A 158 16.41 -4.88 0.44
N ALA A 159 17.49 -5.59 0.74
CA ALA A 159 17.43 -7.02 0.97
C ALA A 159 16.65 -7.23 2.28
N LEU A 160 15.38 -7.61 2.18
CA LEU A 160 14.55 -8.04 3.31
C LEU A 160 14.96 -9.44 3.79
#